data_AF-A0A382WVE1-F1
#
_entry.id   AF-A0A382WVE1-F1
#
_cell.length_a   1.000
_cell.length_b   1.000
_cell.length_c   1.000
_cell.angle_alpha   90.00
_cell.angle_beta   90.00
_cell.angle_gamma   90.00
#
_symmetry.space_group_name_H-M   'P 1'
#
loop_
_entity.id
_entity.type
_entity.pdbx_description
1 polymer ?
#
loop_
_entity_poly.entity_id
_entity_poly.type
_entity_poly.pdbx_seq_one_letter_code
_entity_poly.pdbx_strand_id
1 'polypeptide(L)' 'MTEKNNKNILYCSFCGKSQHEVRKLIAGPTVFICDECVELCMDIIKEENKDSFV' A
#
# COMPACT_ATOMS: atom_id res chain seq x y z
N MET A 1 -26.58 -12.35 -19.69
CA MET A 1 -25.23 -11.97 -20.14
C MET A 1 -24.35 -11.97 -18.91
N THR A 2 -23.59 -13.04 -18.72
CA THR A 2 -22.90 -13.34 -17.45
C THR A 2 -21.42 -12.97 -17.59
N GLU A 3 -21.09 -11.69 -17.39
CA GLU A 3 -19.69 -11.26 -17.30
C GLU A 3 -19.20 -11.46 -15.86
N LYS A 4 -18.78 -12.68 -15.54
CA LYS A 4 -17.98 -12.93 -14.34
C LYS A 4 -16.60 -12.33 -14.55
N ASN A 5 -16.47 -11.06 -14.21
CA ASN A 5 -15.22 -10.34 -14.15
C ASN A 5 -14.43 -10.89 -12.96
N ASN A 6 -13.69 -11.98 -13.16
CA ASN A 6 -12.63 -12.44 -12.25
C ASN A 6 -11.50 -11.41 -12.31
N LYS A 7 -11.76 -10.20 -11.81
CA LYS A 7 -10.72 -9.24 -11.50
C LYS A 7 -10.03 -9.80 -10.27
N ASN A 8 -8.82 -10.35 -10.46
CA ASN A 8 -7.97 -10.74 -9.35
C ASN A 8 -7.92 -9.57 -8.37
N ILE A 9 -8.50 -9.76 -7.19
CA ILE A 9 -8.48 -8.74 -6.14
C ILE A 9 -7.01 -8.57 -5.76
N LEU A 10 -6.49 -7.37 -5.92
CA LEU A 10 -5.14 -7.03 -5.50
C LEU A 10 -5.14 -6.70 -4.01
N TYR A 11 -4.06 -7.06 -3.33
CA TYR A 11 -3.87 -6.87 -1.90
C TYR A 11 -2.56 -6.13 -1.65
N CYS A 12 -2.58 -5.20 -0.70
CA CYS A 12 -1.36 -4.54 -0.23
C CYS A 12 -0.43 -5.59 0.39
N SER A 13 0.81 -5.64 -0.09
CA SER A 13 1.83 -6.57 0.39
C SER A 13 2.29 -6.30 1.82
N PHE A 14 1.96 -5.12 2.37
CA PHE A 14 2.38 -4.69 3.70
C PHE A 14 1.31 -4.90 4.77
N CYS A 15 0.06 -4.47 4.52
CA CYS A 15 -1.03 -4.57 5.48
C CYS A 15 -2.07 -5.65 5.15
N GLY A 16 -2.02 -6.25 3.96
CA GLY A 16 -2.96 -7.28 3.52
C GLY A 16 -4.35 -6.76 3.09
N LYS A 17 -4.62 -5.46 3.18
CA LYS A 17 -5.90 -4.87 2.73
C LYS A 17 -6.09 -5.01 1.22
N SER A 18 -7.30 -5.30 0.80
CA SER A 18 -7.67 -5.35 -0.61
C SER A 18 -7.74 -3.96 -1.25
N GLN A 19 -7.66 -3.90 -2.58
CA GLN A 19 -7.82 -2.67 -3.35
C GLN A 19 -9.16 -1.92 -3.12
N HIS A 20 -10.16 -2.60 -2.56
CA HIS A 20 -11.48 -2.02 -2.24
C HIS A 20 -11.54 -1.43 -0.82
N GLU A 21 -10.61 -1.82 0.04
CA GLU A 21 -10.51 -1.36 1.44
C GLU A 21 -9.61 -0.14 1.60
N VAL A 22 -8.88 0.24 0.55
CA VAL A 22 -7.95 1.36 0.55
C VAL A 22 -8.34 2.37 -0.53
N ARG A 23 -8.00 3.65 -0.30
CA ARG A 23 -8.33 4.70 -1.27
C ARG A 23 -7.44 4.61 -2.51
N LYS A 24 -6.17 4.25 -2.34
CA LYS A 24 -5.23 4.01 -3.45
C LYS A 24 -4.41 2.76 -3.19
N LEU A 25 -4.23 1.95 -4.23
CA LEU A 25 -3.29 0.84 -4.26
C LEU A 25 -2.33 1.03 -5.44
N ILE A 26 -1.04 1.14 -5.16
CA ILE A 26 0.03 1.31 -6.15
C ILE A 26 0.52 -0.09 -6.52
N ALA A 27 0.50 -0.41 -7.81
CA ALA A 27 0.92 -1.70 -8.33
C ALA A 27 2.31 -1.64 -8.96
N GLY A 28 3.24 -2.41 -8.39
CA GLY A 28 4.53 -2.73 -9.01
C GLY A 28 4.49 -4.11 -9.70
N PRO A 29 5.58 -4.52 -10.37
CA PRO A 29 5.66 -5.83 -11.04
C PRO A 29 5.47 -7.03 -10.11
N THR A 30 5.89 -6.92 -8.84
CA THR A 30 5.89 -8.02 -7.86
C THR A 30 5.35 -7.64 -6.49
N VAL A 31 5.09 -6.36 -6.24
CA VAL A 31 4.73 -5.82 -4.92
C VAL A 31 3.67 -4.74 -5.08
N PHE A 32 2.77 -4.65 -4.10
CA PHE A 32 1.70 -3.68 -4.07
C PHE A 32 1.72 -2.94 -2.73
N ILE A 33 1.51 -1.63 -2.74
CA ILE A 33 1.49 -0.81 -1.52
C ILE A 33 0.30 0.15 -1.55
N CYS A 34 -0.43 0.27 -0.43
CA CYS A 34 -1.55 1.20 -0.31
C CYS A 34 -1.11 2.57 0.23
N ASP A 35 -1.97 3.58 0.09
CA ASP A 35 -1.66 4.94 0.56
C ASP A 35 -1.39 5.03 2.06
N GLU A 36 -2.14 4.29 2.88
CA GLU A 36 -1.91 4.24 4.33
C GLU A 36 -0.52 3.71 4.70
N CYS A 37 -0.05 2.66 4.00
CA CYS A 37 1.29 2.10 4.23
C CYS A 37 2.38 3.06 3.78
N VAL A 38 2.16 3.80 2.68
CA VAL A 38 3.11 4.84 2.24
C VAL A 38 3.21 5.96 3.28
N GLU A 39 2.09 6.43 3.81
CA GLU A 39 2.07 7.47 4.85
C GLU A 39 2.80 7.01 6.12
N LEU A 40 2.49 5.80 6.61
CA LEU A 40 3.16 5.21 7.78
C LEU A 40 4.67 5.06 7.55
N CYS A 41 5.09 4.53 6.40
CA CYS A 41 6.52 4.42 6.07
C CYS A 41 7.18 5.79 6.00
N MET A 42 6.50 6.80 5.45
CA MET A 42 7.03 8.15 5.36
C MET A 42 7.22 8.78 6.74
N ASP A 43 6.32 8.53 7.67
CA ASP A 43 6.41 9.05 9.04
C ASP A 43 7.57 8.41 9.80
N ILE A 44 7.75 7.09 9.70
CA ILE A 44 8.91 6.37 10.26
C ILE A 44 10.23 6.95 9.71
N ILE A 45 10.34 7.13 8.39
CA ILE A 45 11.54 7.69 7.74
C ILE A 45 11.80 9.13 8.21
N LYS A 46 10.76 9.94 8.39
CA LYS A 46 10.92 11.33 8.87
C LYS A 46 11.37 11.40 10.32
N GLU A 47 10.94 10.45 11.17
CA GLU A 47 11.39 10.36 12.56
C GLU A 47 12.88 10.03 12.65
N GLU A 48 13.36 9.03 11.90
CA GLU A 48 14.80 8.66 11.87
C GLU A 48 15.71 9.82 11.41
N ASN A 49 15.24 10.66 10.50
CA ASN A 49 16.01 11.83 10.04
C ASN A 49 16.13 12.92 11.11
N LYS A 50 15.25 12.96 12.12
CA LYS A 50 15.35 13.92 13.22
C LYS A 50 16.33 13.46 14.30
N ASP A 51 16.45 12.16 14.51
CA ASP A 51 17.36 11.59 15.52
C ASP A 51 18.82 11.52 15.05
N SER A 52 19.10 11.79 13.77
CA SER A 52 20.47 11.83 13.23
C SER A 52 21.23 13.14 13.52
N PHE A 53 20.66 14.06 14.30
CA PHE A 53 21.27 15.36 14.66
C PHE A 53 21.46 15.58 16.17
N VAL A 54 21.39 14.53 17.00
CA VAL A 54 21.74 14.61 18.43
C VAL A 54 23.13 14.06 18.72
#